data_AF-A0A6A6LBU9-F1
#
_entry.id   AF-A0A6A6LBU9-F1
#
_cell.length_a   1.000
_cell.length_b   1.000
_cell.length_c   1.000
_cell.angle_alpha   90.00
_cell.angle_beta   90.00
_cell.angle_gamma   90.00
#
_symmetry.space_group_name_H-M   'P 1'
#
loop_
_entity.id
_entity.type
_entity.pdbx_description
1 polymer ?
#
loop_
_entity_poly.entity_id
_entity_poly.type
_entity_poly.pdbx_seq_one_letter_code
_entity_poly.pdbx_strand_id
1 'polypeptide(L)'
;MNMIINEALCLYPPVVNVPRQVQRQVRLGKDELSLWHGARAQLVVTEPELVKEILNSKEKTYCKIAFQEYLKKLLGDGLVLSSGNKWLKMRKLANHAFHGESLKSMFPAMVASVEMMLKRWGHHEGKQIDVFQEFKAYNEADKNKKISIDDMIDECKNFYVAGQETTASSLTWTILLLAIHTDWQDKARKEVLELFGQQNPTVDGVARLKTVSMIINESLRLYPPVFHLTREVQKEVRLGKLTIPAKTETYIQHWHFTLTIKYGGMMLCISNQKDLKKG
;
A
#
# COMPACT_ATOMS: atom_id res chain seq x y z
N MET A 1 -7.09 22.83 1.47
CA MET A 1 -5.81 22.19 1.09
C MET A 1 -4.85 22.13 2.27
N ASN A 2 -4.50 23.25 2.93
CA ASN A 2 -3.70 23.24 4.18
C ASN A 2 -4.34 22.44 5.33
N MET A 3 -5.68 22.41 5.41
CA MET A 3 -6.40 21.67 6.45
C MET A 3 -6.31 20.14 6.29
N ILE A 4 -6.39 19.64 5.05
CA ILE A 4 -6.30 18.20 4.72
C ILE A 4 -4.87 17.67 4.94
N ILE A 5 -3.85 18.48 4.64
CA ILE A 5 -2.45 18.14 4.93
C ILE A 5 -2.22 18.05 6.46
N ASN A 6 -2.78 18.99 7.22
CA ASN A 6 -2.64 18.98 8.68
C ASN A 6 -3.40 17.84 9.37
N GLU A 7 -4.58 17.44 8.85
CA GLU A 7 -5.32 16.28 9.36
C GLU A 7 -4.66 14.94 8.96
N ALA A 8 -4.12 14.82 7.75
CA ALA A 8 -3.35 13.64 7.33
C ALA A 8 -2.04 13.46 8.14
N LEU A 9 -1.40 14.57 8.53
CA LEU A 9 -0.25 14.58 9.45
C LEU A 9 -0.63 14.23 10.91
N CYS A 10 -1.91 14.31 11.29
CA CYS A 10 -2.38 13.91 12.62
C CYS A 10 -2.77 12.42 12.69
N LEU A 11 -3.18 11.81 11.57
CA LEU A 11 -3.66 10.42 11.53
C LEU A 11 -2.58 9.39 11.23
N TYR A 12 -1.47 9.79 10.61
CA TYR A 12 -0.21 9.04 10.67
C TYR A 12 0.65 9.67 11.76
N PRO A 13 1.17 8.89 12.74
CA PRO A 13 1.94 9.46 13.84
C PRO A 13 3.09 10.33 13.27
N PRO A 14 3.20 11.60 13.68
CA PRO A 14 4.19 12.54 13.16
C PRO A 14 5.56 12.13 13.64
N VAL A 15 6.18 11.15 12.97
CA VAL A 15 7.19 10.31 13.61
C VAL A 15 6.51 9.60 14.80
N VAL A 16 6.73 8.30 14.97
CA VAL A 16 6.36 7.68 16.25
C VAL A 16 6.96 8.59 17.32
N ASN A 17 6.17 9.05 18.29
CA ASN A 17 6.63 9.82 19.43
C ASN A 17 7.43 8.85 20.33
N VAL A 18 8.49 8.26 19.76
CA VAL A 18 9.48 7.46 20.45
C VAL A 18 10.26 8.48 21.27
N PRO A 19 10.50 8.22 22.57
CA PRO A 19 11.31 9.10 23.39
C PRO A 19 12.56 9.56 22.63
N ARG A 20 12.91 10.85 22.67
CA ARG A 20 14.10 11.45 22.03
C ARG A 20 15.41 10.69 22.28
N GLN A 21 15.42 9.79 23.26
CA GLN A 21 16.53 8.89 23.58
C GLN A 21 16.73 7.75 22.56
N VAL A 22 15.72 7.38 21.76
CA VAL A 22 15.77 6.21 20.85
C VAL A 22 16.06 6.59 19.39
N GLN A 23 15.79 7.83 19.00
CA GLN A 23 16.09 8.35 17.67
C GLN A 23 16.98 9.59 17.73
N ARG A 24 18.21 9.47 17.23
CA ARG A 24 19.11 10.61 17.00
C ARG A 24 19.01 11.00 15.53
N GLN A 25 18.68 12.26 15.26
CA GLN A 25 18.74 12.82 13.91
C GLN A 25 20.13 13.39 13.67
N VAL A 26 20.81 12.94 12.61
CA VAL A 26 22.08 13.51 12.18
C VAL A 26 21.93 13.98 10.74
N ARG A 27 22.18 15.27 10.50
CA ARG A 27 22.15 15.86 9.16
C ARG A 27 23.48 15.52 8.47
N LEU A 28 23.42 14.79 7.36
CA LEU A 28 24.59 14.46 6.55
C LEU A 28 24.86 15.55 5.48
N GLY A 29 23.89 16.43 5.25
CA GLY A 29 23.95 17.56 4.32
C GLY A 29 22.82 18.57 4.55
N LYS A 30 22.61 19.51 3.61
CA LYS A 30 21.52 20.51 3.69
C LYS A 30 20.12 19.88 3.63
N ASP A 31 19.97 18.76 2.93
CA ASP A 31 18.68 18.10 2.65
C ASP A 31 18.63 16.62 3.08
N GLU A 32 19.67 16.12 3.76
CA GLU A 32 19.85 14.67 3.99
C GLU A 32 19.75 14.32 5.48
N LEU A 33 18.72 13.53 5.82
CA LEU A 33 18.40 13.10 7.18
C LEU A 33 18.86 11.66 7.39
N SER A 34 19.74 11.44 8.38
CA SER A 34 19.93 10.12 8.96
C SER A 34 19.16 10.01 10.28
N LEU A 35 18.36 8.95 10.40
CA LEU A 35 17.63 8.58 11.60
C LEU A 35 18.36 7.39 12.23
N TRP A 36 18.74 7.50 13.49
CA TRP A 36 19.18 6.34 14.24
C TRP A 36 17.96 5.59 14.78
N HIS A 37 17.88 4.27 14.53
CA HIS A 37 16.88 3.41 15.15
C HIS A 37 17.60 2.42 16.08
N GLY A 38 17.68 2.75 17.36
CA GLY A 38 18.57 2.06 18.29
C GLY A 38 20.03 2.24 17.89
N ALA A 39 20.79 1.14 17.81
CA ALA A 39 22.20 1.15 17.41
C ALA A 39 22.42 1.16 15.87
N ARG A 40 21.36 1.17 15.06
CA ARG A 40 21.45 1.12 13.60
C ARG A 40 21.23 2.49 12.99
N ALA A 41 22.16 2.91 12.13
CA ALA A 41 22.01 4.11 11.31
C ALA A 41 21.08 3.82 10.13
N GLN A 42 20.05 4.64 9.98
CA GLN A 42 19.15 4.63 8.83
C GLN A 42 19.35 5.89 7.98
N LEU A 43 19.57 5.70 6.68
CA LEU A 43 19.53 6.78 5.69
C LEU A 43 18.10 6.94 5.18
N VAL A 44 17.46 8.07 5.44
CA VAL A 44 16.12 8.36 4.90
C VAL A 44 16.26 8.78 3.44
N VAL A 45 15.56 8.08 2.55
CA VAL A 45 15.61 8.33 1.10
C VAL A 45 14.24 8.76 0.61
N THR A 46 14.18 10.02 0.15
CA THR A 46 12.97 10.72 -0.29
C THR A 46 13.11 11.35 -1.68
N GLU A 47 14.20 11.08 -2.42
CA GLU A 47 14.40 11.56 -3.79
C GLU A 47 14.12 10.44 -4.81
N PRO A 48 13.30 10.64 -5.88
CA PRO A 48 12.82 9.52 -6.68
C PRO A 48 13.93 8.82 -7.45
N GLU A 49 14.94 9.55 -7.88
CA GLU A 49 16.10 9.04 -8.59
C GLU A 49 16.89 8.07 -7.71
N LEU A 50 17.09 8.42 -6.44
CA LEU A 50 17.78 7.57 -5.46
C LEU A 50 16.94 6.34 -5.08
N VAL A 51 15.63 6.51 -4.95
CA VAL A 51 14.71 5.39 -4.71
C VAL A 51 14.70 4.42 -5.89
N LYS A 52 14.69 4.94 -7.12
CA LYS A 52 14.77 4.14 -8.33
C LYS A 52 16.09 3.37 -8.40
N GLU A 53 17.20 3.99 -8.01
CA GLU A 53 18.51 3.34 -7.95
C GLU A 53 18.50 2.17 -6.93
N ILE A 54 18.01 2.40 -5.72
CA ILE A 54 17.94 1.36 -4.67
C ILE A 54 17.01 0.22 -5.11
N LEU A 55 15.81 0.53 -5.61
CA LEU A 55 14.80 -0.49 -5.91
C LEU A 55 15.10 -1.28 -7.20
N ASN A 56 15.86 -0.72 -8.14
CA ASN A 56 16.24 -1.40 -9.39
C ASN A 56 17.67 -1.97 -9.39
N SER A 57 18.36 -1.95 -8.23
CA SER A 57 19.69 -2.54 -8.11
C SER A 57 19.68 -4.02 -8.50
N LYS A 58 20.39 -4.35 -9.58
CA LYS A 58 20.56 -5.74 -10.07
C LYS A 58 21.57 -6.51 -9.24
N GLU A 59 22.50 -5.80 -8.61
CA GLU A 59 23.42 -6.37 -7.64
C GLU A 59 22.66 -6.60 -6.33
N LYS A 60 22.98 -7.67 -5.60
CA LYS A 60 22.44 -7.97 -4.24
C LYS A 60 22.93 -6.97 -3.18
N THR A 61 23.09 -5.71 -3.57
CA THR A 61 23.58 -4.59 -2.78
C THR A 61 22.55 -4.14 -1.76
N TYR A 62 21.28 -4.09 -2.13
CA TYR A 62 20.20 -3.63 -1.25
C TYR A 62 19.24 -4.79 -0.95
N CYS A 63 19.40 -5.42 0.22
CA CYS A 63 18.59 -6.57 0.63
C CYS A 63 17.43 -6.17 1.53
N LYS A 64 16.35 -6.96 1.57
CA LYS A 64 15.26 -6.74 2.53
C LYS A 64 15.77 -6.98 3.97
N ILE A 65 15.36 -6.16 4.93
CA ILE A 65 15.88 -6.17 6.32
C ILE A 65 15.27 -7.29 7.17
N ALA A 66 16.05 -7.80 8.13
CA ALA A 66 15.71 -8.80 9.14
C ALA A 66 14.51 -8.51 10.08
N PHE A 67 13.71 -7.44 9.90
CA PHE A 67 12.33 -7.43 10.45
C PHE A 67 11.54 -8.66 9.97
N GLN A 68 11.98 -9.19 8.83
CA GLN A 68 11.60 -10.47 8.29
C GLN A 68 11.93 -11.66 9.17
N GLU A 69 12.87 -11.64 10.12
CA GLU A 69 13.23 -12.83 10.89
C GLU A 69 12.14 -13.22 11.90
N TYR A 70 11.54 -12.23 12.58
CA TYR A 70 10.36 -12.45 13.43
C TYR A 70 9.13 -12.81 12.59
N LEU A 71 8.92 -12.11 11.47
CA LEU A 71 7.83 -12.43 10.55
C LEU A 71 8.01 -13.78 9.84
N LYS A 72 9.24 -14.25 9.60
CA LYS A 72 9.54 -15.57 9.02
C LYS A 72 9.18 -16.69 9.99
N LYS A 73 9.34 -16.46 11.30
CA LYS A 73 8.86 -17.41 12.31
C LYS A 73 7.34 -17.53 12.33
N LEU A 74 6.63 -16.46 11.95
CA LEU A 74 5.15 -16.40 11.99
C LEU A 74 4.49 -16.81 10.66
N LEU A 75 5.01 -16.32 9.54
CA LEU A 75 4.45 -16.41 8.19
C LEU A 75 5.25 -17.36 7.28
N GLY A 76 6.31 -17.97 7.81
CA GLY A 76 7.22 -18.79 7.04
C GLY A 76 8.08 -18.00 6.07
N ASP A 77 8.81 -18.70 5.20
CA ASP A 77 9.75 -18.09 4.26
C ASP A 77 9.17 -18.06 2.82
N GLY A 78 7.95 -17.52 2.69
CA GLY A 78 7.25 -17.31 1.42
C GLY A 78 7.61 -15.99 0.71
N LEU A 79 6.94 -15.66 -0.40
CA LEU A 79 7.35 -14.67 -1.40
C LEU A 79 7.64 -13.26 -0.84
N VAL A 80 6.90 -12.85 0.18
CA VAL A 80 7.07 -11.54 0.82
C VAL A 80 8.43 -11.46 1.53
N LEU A 81 8.83 -12.57 2.17
CA LEU A 81 9.95 -12.65 3.11
C LEU A 81 11.19 -13.35 2.55
N SER A 82 11.03 -14.15 1.51
CA SER A 82 12.12 -14.86 0.85
C SER A 82 12.98 -13.92 0.00
N SER A 83 14.21 -14.35 -0.28
CA SER A 83 15.18 -13.63 -1.11
C SER A 83 15.92 -14.59 -2.06
N GLY A 84 16.62 -14.03 -3.06
CA GLY A 84 17.47 -14.79 -3.98
C GLY A 84 16.73 -15.84 -4.80
N ASN A 85 17.34 -17.02 -4.97
CA ASN A 85 16.83 -18.08 -5.85
C ASN A 85 15.50 -18.66 -5.38
N LYS A 86 15.25 -18.70 -4.06
CA LYS A 86 13.97 -19.15 -3.51
C LYS A 86 12.86 -18.18 -3.88
N TRP A 87 13.08 -16.88 -3.68
CA TRP A 87 12.16 -15.83 -4.11
C TRP A 87 11.87 -15.90 -5.61
N LEU A 88 12.89 -16.09 -6.46
CA LEU A 88 12.70 -16.19 -7.92
C LEU A 88 11.81 -17.38 -8.30
N LYS A 89 12.02 -18.56 -7.69
CA LYS A 89 11.20 -19.75 -7.90
C LYS A 89 9.75 -19.50 -7.46
N MET A 90 9.56 -18.98 -6.25
CA MET A 90 8.23 -18.70 -5.69
C MET A 90 7.49 -17.63 -6.49
N ARG A 91 8.17 -16.56 -6.91
CA ARG A 91 7.61 -15.49 -7.75
C ARG A 91 7.14 -16.04 -9.09
N LYS A 92 7.95 -16.89 -9.73
CA LYS A 92 7.61 -17.53 -11.00
C LYS A 92 6.35 -18.38 -10.88
N LEU A 93 6.24 -19.19 -9.82
CA LEU A 93 5.05 -20.01 -9.56
C LEU A 93 3.82 -19.14 -9.30
N ALA A 94 3.92 -18.16 -8.40
CA ALA A 94 2.82 -17.27 -8.05
C ALA A 94 2.30 -16.47 -9.26
N ASN A 95 3.18 -16.00 -10.15
CA ASN A 95 2.78 -15.22 -11.33
C ASN A 95 1.74 -15.93 -12.22
N HIS A 96 1.68 -17.27 -12.22
CA HIS A 96 0.64 -18.01 -12.95
C HIS A 96 -0.75 -17.76 -12.37
N ALA A 97 -0.90 -17.69 -11.04
CA ALA A 97 -2.17 -17.45 -10.38
C ALA A 97 -2.70 -16.01 -10.57
N PHE A 98 -1.81 -15.06 -10.89
CA PHE A 98 -2.14 -13.65 -11.12
C PHE A 98 -2.10 -13.26 -12.61
N HIS A 99 -2.20 -14.24 -13.52
CA HIS A 99 -2.34 -13.96 -14.94
C HIS A 99 -3.77 -13.49 -15.27
N GLY A 100 -3.95 -12.76 -16.38
CA GLY A 100 -5.24 -12.12 -16.71
C GLY A 100 -6.44 -13.07 -16.70
N GLU A 101 -6.30 -14.26 -17.30
CA GLU A 101 -7.37 -15.28 -17.31
C GLU A 101 -7.65 -15.87 -15.92
N SER A 102 -6.62 -16.05 -15.09
CA SER A 102 -6.77 -16.49 -13.70
C SER A 102 -7.42 -15.42 -12.82
N LEU A 103 -7.14 -14.14 -13.07
CA LEU A 103 -7.82 -13.04 -12.37
C LEU A 103 -9.30 -12.94 -12.77
N LYS A 104 -9.61 -13.12 -14.06
CA LYS A 104 -11.00 -13.16 -14.56
C LYS A 104 -11.82 -14.24 -13.85
N SER A 105 -11.24 -15.42 -13.62
CA SER A 105 -11.95 -16.52 -12.94
C SER A 105 -12.19 -16.27 -11.45
N MET A 106 -11.45 -15.37 -10.80
CA MET A 106 -11.66 -14.97 -9.41
C MET A 106 -12.79 -13.96 -9.25
N PHE A 107 -13.17 -13.26 -10.32
CA PHE A 107 -14.13 -12.16 -10.25
C PHE A 107 -15.51 -12.53 -9.68
N PRO A 108 -16.13 -13.67 -10.05
CA PRO A 108 -17.39 -14.09 -9.43
C PRO A 108 -17.29 -14.26 -7.90
N ALA A 109 -16.15 -14.77 -7.42
CA ALA A 109 -15.91 -14.90 -5.99
C ALA A 109 -15.77 -13.53 -5.30
N MET A 110 -15.17 -12.53 -5.98
CA MET A 110 -15.07 -11.15 -5.49
C MET A 110 -16.43 -10.44 -5.44
N VAL A 111 -17.36 -10.75 -6.37
CA VAL A 111 -18.73 -10.24 -6.32
C VAL A 111 -19.50 -10.89 -5.18
N ALA A 112 -19.46 -12.22 -5.06
CA ALA A 112 -20.17 -12.97 -4.02
C ALA A 112 -19.74 -12.58 -2.59
N SER A 113 -18.43 -12.59 -2.30
CA SER A 113 -17.75 -11.32 -2.07
C SER A 113 -18.49 -10.21 -1.30
N VAL A 114 -18.49 -9.08 -1.99
CA VAL A 114 -19.16 -7.84 -1.62
C VAL A 114 -20.65 -8.05 -1.32
N GLU A 115 -21.37 -8.92 -2.04
CA GLU A 115 -22.79 -9.18 -1.78
C GLU A 115 -23.05 -9.70 -0.35
N MET A 116 -22.23 -10.64 0.13
CA MET A 116 -22.32 -11.14 1.50
C MET A 116 -21.99 -10.06 2.55
N MET A 117 -21.13 -9.10 2.21
CA MET A 117 -20.85 -7.95 3.07
C MET A 117 -22.06 -6.99 3.12
N LEU A 118 -22.60 -6.62 1.95
CA LEU A 118 -23.75 -5.73 1.84
C LEU A 118 -24.99 -6.29 2.54
N LYS A 119 -25.22 -7.60 2.46
CA LYS A 119 -26.31 -8.28 3.19
C LYS A 119 -26.20 -8.11 4.71
N ARG A 120 -24.98 -8.12 5.26
CA ARG A 120 -24.74 -7.86 6.70
C ARG A 120 -24.97 -6.38 7.04
N TRP A 121 -24.54 -5.48 6.18
CA TRP A 121 -24.72 -4.04 6.37
C TRP A 121 -26.19 -3.62 6.33
N GLY A 122 -27.06 -4.36 5.62
CA GLY A 122 -28.52 -4.15 5.68
C GLY A 122 -29.12 -4.23 7.10
N HIS A 123 -28.45 -4.91 8.04
CA HIS A 123 -28.89 -4.99 9.45
C HIS A 123 -28.39 -3.80 10.31
N HIS A 124 -27.61 -2.90 9.72
CA HIS A 124 -26.96 -1.75 10.36
C HIS A 124 -27.55 -0.41 9.90
N GLU A 125 -28.71 -0.41 9.24
CA GLU A 125 -29.36 0.83 8.81
C GLU A 125 -29.60 1.78 10.00
N GLY A 126 -29.16 3.03 9.85
CA GLY A 126 -29.23 4.05 10.90
C GLY A 126 -28.19 3.92 12.03
N LYS A 127 -27.26 2.98 11.95
CA LYS A 127 -26.20 2.77 12.97
C LYS A 127 -24.82 3.18 12.45
N GLN A 128 -23.94 3.58 13.36
CA GLN A 128 -22.52 3.76 13.04
C GLN A 128 -21.86 2.40 12.84
N ILE A 129 -20.97 2.30 11.84
CA ILE A 129 -20.25 1.08 11.47
C ILE A 129 -18.76 1.40 11.47
N ASP A 130 -17.95 0.55 12.13
CA ASP A 130 -16.50 0.55 11.96
C ASP A 130 -16.14 -0.20 10.67
N VAL A 131 -15.87 0.57 9.62
CA VAL A 131 -15.58 0.05 8.28
C VAL A 131 -14.30 -0.79 8.24
N PHE A 132 -13.31 -0.49 9.09
CA PHE A 132 -12.06 -1.25 9.13
C PHE A 132 -12.27 -2.65 9.68
N GLN A 133 -13.06 -2.77 10.76
CA GLN A 133 -13.39 -4.08 11.35
C GLN A 133 -14.23 -4.92 10.39
N GLU A 134 -15.18 -4.33 9.67
CA GLU A 134 -15.99 -5.04 8.68
C GLU A 134 -15.14 -5.62 7.55
N PHE A 135 -14.20 -4.84 7.01
CA PHE A 135 -13.27 -5.33 5.98
C PHE A 135 -12.31 -6.40 6.51
N LYS A 136 -11.90 -6.30 7.78
CA LYS A 136 -11.04 -7.31 8.40
C LYS A 136 -11.78 -8.64 8.58
N ALA A 137 -12.98 -8.61 9.17
CA ALA A 137 -13.80 -9.79 9.44
C ALA A 137 -14.24 -10.50 8.16
N TYR A 138 -14.46 -9.76 7.07
CA TYR A 138 -14.81 -10.32 5.78
C TYR A 138 -13.72 -11.23 5.20
N ASN A 139 -12.46 -10.85 5.40
CA ASN A 139 -11.34 -11.59 4.86
C ASN A 139 -11.01 -12.85 5.68
N GLU A 140 -11.64 -13.13 6.84
CA GLU A 140 -11.39 -14.39 7.56
C GLU A 140 -12.05 -15.59 6.84
N ALA A 141 -11.26 -16.36 6.10
CA ALA A 141 -11.70 -17.65 5.58
C ALA A 141 -11.72 -18.71 6.70
N ASP A 142 -12.73 -19.58 6.62
CA ASP A 142 -13.04 -20.71 7.50
C ASP A 142 -11.79 -21.48 7.98
N LYS A 143 -11.51 -21.41 9.30
CA LYS A 143 -10.32 -21.97 9.95
C LYS A 143 -10.28 -23.51 9.96
N ASN A 144 -11.27 -24.18 9.35
CA ASN A 144 -11.49 -25.63 9.48
C ASN A 144 -10.99 -26.51 8.32
N LYS A 145 -10.10 -26.04 7.44
CA LYS A 145 -9.40 -26.93 6.49
C LYS A 145 -7.92 -27.06 6.83
N LYS A 146 -7.59 -28.12 7.58
CA LYS A 146 -6.22 -28.62 7.79
C LYS A 146 -5.75 -29.39 6.55
N ILE A 147 -4.67 -28.96 5.90
CA ILE A 147 -3.77 -29.78 5.04
C ILE A 147 -2.34 -29.21 5.16
N SER A 148 -1.29 -30.05 5.17
CA SER A 148 0.14 -29.70 5.16
C SER A 148 0.77 -29.91 3.77
N ILE A 149 1.33 -28.83 3.20
CA ILE A 149 2.35 -28.66 2.14
C ILE A 149 3.02 -27.34 2.52
N ASP A 150 4.05 -27.40 3.37
CA ASP A 150 4.43 -26.28 4.23
C ASP A 150 4.88 -25.02 3.46
N ASP A 151 5.63 -25.15 2.35
CA ASP A 151 5.96 -24.00 1.49
C ASP A 151 4.72 -23.38 0.82
N MET A 152 3.72 -24.18 0.44
CA MET A 152 2.47 -23.68 -0.15
C MET A 152 1.61 -22.99 0.90
N ILE A 153 1.64 -23.46 2.14
CA ILE A 153 0.94 -22.84 3.27
C ILE A 153 1.57 -21.51 3.63
N ASP A 154 2.90 -21.47 3.68
CA ASP A 154 3.65 -20.24 3.93
C ASP A 154 3.36 -19.21 2.83
N GLU A 155 3.30 -19.62 1.56
CA GLU A 155 2.85 -18.75 0.47
C GLU A 155 1.41 -18.28 0.65
N CYS A 156 0.47 -19.17 0.93
CA CYS A 156 -0.93 -18.81 1.17
C CYS A 156 -1.08 -17.82 2.33
N LYS A 157 -0.39 -18.04 3.46
CA LYS A 157 -0.36 -17.12 4.60
C LYS A 157 0.22 -15.76 4.22
N ASN A 158 1.30 -15.74 3.42
CA ASN A 158 1.93 -14.51 2.97
C ASN A 158 1.02 -13.72 2.02
N PHE A 159 0.39 -14.36 1.03
CA PHE A 159 -0.58 -13.70 0.16
C PHE A 159 -1.79 -13.19 0.92
N TYR A 160 -2.28 -13.98 1.86
CA TYR A 160 -3.41 -13.65 2.71
C TYR A 160 -3.13 -12.39 3.54
N VAL A 161 -2.07 -12.41 4.36
CA VAL A 161 -1.73 -11.27 5.25
C VAL A 161 -1.33 -10.04 4.44
N ALA A 162 -0.53 -10.22 3.38
CA ALA A 162 -0.12 -9.10 2.55
C ALA A 162 -1.30 -8.46 1.80
N GLY A 163 -2.26 -9.27 1.33
CA GLY A 163 -3.44 -8.79 0.61
C GLY A 163 -4.53 -8.24 1.52
N GLN A 164 -4.79 -8.87 2.66
CA GLN A 164 -5.88 -8.53 3.56
C GLN A 164 -5.70 -7.15 4.19
N GLU A 165 -4.62 -6.95 4.96
CA GLU A 165 -4.43 -5.72 5.73
C GLU A 165 -4.26 -4.50 4.80
N THR A 166 -3.55 -4.69 3.67
CA THR A 166 -3.38 -3.60 2.69
C THR A 166 -4.68 -3.25 1.98
N THR A 167 -5.48 -4.24 1.56
CA THR A 167 -6.77 -3.99 0.89
C THR A 167 -7.77 -3.39 1.87
N ALA A 168 -7.87 -3.91 3.09
CA ALA A 168 -8.77 -3.38 4.12
C ALA A 168 -8.44 -1.92 4.46
N SER A 169 -7.15 -1.61 4.66
CA SER A 169 -6.72 -0.22 4.87
C SER A 169 -7.03 0.67 3.67
N SER A 170 -6.74 0.23 2.45
CA SER A 170 -7.01 1.01 1.23
C SER A 170 -8.50 1.33 1.07
N LEU A 171 -9.37 0.32 1.27
CA LEU A 171 -10.81 0.49 1.16
C LEU A 171 -11.37 1.39 2.27
N THR A 172 -10.84 1.26 3.49
CA THR A 172 -11.24 2.10 4.63
C THR A 172 -10.98 3.57 4.34
N TRP A 173 -9.77 3.93 3.92
CA TRP A 173 -9.43 5.31 3.55
C TRP A 173 -10.24 5.81 2.37
N THR A 174 -10.49 4.94 1.38
CA THR A 174 -11.32 5.29 0.21
C THR A 174 -12.76 5.61 0.61
N ILE A 175 -13.38 4.79 1.47
CA ILE A 175 -14.75 5.03 1.96
C ILE A 175 -14.80 6.29 2.81
N LEU A 176 -13.82 6.49 3.71
CA LEU A 176 -13.75 7.70 4.52
C LEU A 176 -13.66 8.96 3.65
N LEU A 177 -12.78 8.96 2.65
CA LEU A 177 -12.64 10.06 1.69
C LEU A 177 -13.94 10.32 0.91
N LEU A 178 -14.64 9.28 0.48
CA LEU A 178 -15.94 9.42 -0.19
C LEU A 178 -17.04 9.95 0.74
N ALA A 179 -16.99 9.60 2.03
CA ALA A 179 -17.95 10.09 3.02
C ALA A 179 -17.81 11.59 3.28
N ILE A 180 -16.58 12.12 3.23
CA ILE A 180 -16.30 13.56 3.43
C ILE A 180 -16.31 14.36 2.11
N HIS A 181 -16.24 13.70 0.95
CA HIS A 181 -16.26 14.31 -0.39
C HIS A 181 -17.42 13.76 -1.22
N THR A 182 -18.64 14.18 -0.85
CA THR A 182 -19.89 13.71 -1.45
C THR A 182 -20.00 14.02 -2.95
N ASP A 183 -19.34 15.07 -3.44
CA ASP A 183 -19.29 15.39 -4.88
C ASP A 183 -18.58 14.30 -5.70
N TRP A 184 -17.52 13.68 -5.14
CA TRP A 184 -16.84 12.55 -5.76
C TRP A 184 -17.62 11.25 -5.59
N GLN A 185 -18.33 11.08 -4.47
CA GLN A 185 -19.25 9.96 -4.29
C GLN A 185 -20.38 9.98 -5.33
N ASP A 186 -20.97 11.14 -5.62
CA ASP A 186 -22.03 11.28 -6.61
C ASP A 186 -21.53 11.01 -8.03
N LYS A 187 -20.33 11.49 -8.38
CA LYS A 187 -19.69 11.19 -9.67
C LYS A 187 -19.42 9.69 -9.84
N ALA A 188 -18.88 9.04 -8.81
CA ALA A 188 -18.63 7.61 -8.82
C ALA A 188 -19.93 6.82 -8.96
N ARG A 189 -20.97 7.18 -8.19
CA ARG A 189 -22.29 6.56 -8.26
C ARG A 189 -22.91 6.71 -9.65
N LYS A 190 -22.81 7.90 -10.26
CA LYS A 190 -23.29 8.16 -11.62
C LYS A 190 -22.56 7.28 -12.64
N GLU A 191 -21.23 7.21 -12.59
CA GLU A 191 -20.44 6.37 -13.51
C GLU A 191 -20.82 4.88 -13.39
N VAL A 192 -20.98 4.38 -12.17
CA VAL A 192 -21.39 2.98 -11.92
C VAL A 192 -22.78 2.71 -12.47
N LEU A 193 -23.75 3.60 -12.21
CA LEU A 193 -25.12 3.44 -12.71
C LEU A 193 -25.22 3.52 -14.24
N GLU A 194 -24.44 4.39 -14.88
CA GLU A 194 -24.39 4.50 -16.34
C GLU A 194 -23.83 3.25 -17.01
N LEU A 195 -22.86 2.57 -16.38
CA LEU A 195 -22.22 1.38 -16.93
C LEU A 195 -22.96 0.08 -16.61
N PHE A 196 -23.54 -0.04 -15.41
CA PHE A 196 -24.08 -1.31 -14.92
C PHE A 196 -25.58 -1.25 -14.57
N GLY A 197 -26.16 -0.07 -14.44
CA GLY A 197 -27.52 0.07 -13.92
C GLY A 197 -27.65 -0.56 -12.53
N GLN A 198 -28.61 -1.48 -12.39
CA GLN A 198 -28.81 -2.28 -11.17
C GLN A 198 -28.19 -3.69 -11.24
N GLN A 199 -27.44 -4.00 -12.30
CA GLN A 199 -26.84 -5.31 -12.48
C GLN A 199 -25.48 -5.39 -11.77
N ASN A 200 -25.05 -6.62 -11.48
CA ASN A 200 -23.71 -6.85 -10.94
C ASN A 200 -22.63 -6.42 -11.95
N PRO A 201 -21.49 -5.88 -11.46
CA PRO A 201 -20.39 -5.52 -12.34
C PRO A 201 -19.87 -6.71 -13.13
N THR A 202 -19.25 -6.46 -14.28
CA THR A 202 -18.52 -7.46 -15.09
C THR A 202 -17.04 -7.11 -15.13
N VAL A 203 -16.16 -8.09 -15.37
CA VAL A 203 -14.70 -7.86 -15.45
C VAL A 203 -14.39 -6.73 -16.44
N ASP A 204 -14.94 -6.81 -17.65
CA ASP A 204 -14.68 -5.83 -18.72
C ASP A 204 -15.30 -4.46 -18.40
N GLY A 205 -16.44 -4.44 -17.71
CA GLY A 205 -17.06 -3.19 -17.29
C GLY A 205 -16.26 -2.49 -16.19
N VAL A 206 -15.71 -3.24 -15.22
CA VAL A 206 -14.91 -2.65 -14.12
C VAL A 206 -13.66 -1.97 -14.67
N ALA A 207 -13.04 -2.54 -15.71
CA ALA A 207 -11.90 -1.93 -16.39
C ALA A 207 -12.22 -0.55 -17.05
N ARG A 208 -13.50 -0.22 -17.22
CA ARG A 208 -13.96 1.05 -17.82
C ARG A 208 -14.30 2.14 -16.78
N LEU A 209 -14.27 1.83 -15.49
CA LEU A 209 -14.58 2.78 -14.41
C LEU A 209 -13.44 3.77 -14.19
N LYS A 210 -13.41 4.86 -14.98
CA LYS A 210 -12.34 5.86 -14.95
C LYS A 210 -12.36 6.67 -13.65
N THR A 211 -13.54 7.07 -13.21
CA THR A 211 -13.75 7.90 -12.02
C THR A 211 -13.43 7.12 -10.76
N VAL A 212 -13.95 5.89 -10.65
CA VAL A 212 -13.59 5.02 -9.51
C VAL A 212 -12.09 4.73 -9.49
N SER A 213 -11.46 4.50 -10.66
CA SER A 213 -10.00 4.34 -10.74
C SER A 213 -9.23 5.57 -10.26
N MET A 214 -9.68 6.78 -10.63
CA MET A 214 -9.10 8.03 -10.13
C MET A 214 -9.22 8.16 -8.61
N ILE A 215 -10.39 7.82 -8.05
CA ILE A 215 -10.64 7.86 -6.60
C ILE A 215 -9.73 6.89 -5.86
N ILE A 216 -9.60 5.64 -6.33
CA ILE A 216 -8.71 4.64 -5.73
C ILE A 216 -7.26 5.11 -5.79
N ASN A 217 -6.81 5.61 -6.95
CA ASN A 217 -5.45 6.11 -7.11
C ASN A 217 -5.15 7.31 -6.21
N GLU A 218 -6.10 8.23 -6.07
CA GLU A 218 -5.95 9.40 -5.20
C GLU A 218 -5.96 9.01 -3.72
N SER A 219 -6.81 8.05 -3.33
CA SER A 219 -6.81 7.46 -2.00
C SER A 219 -5.47 6.79 -1.68
N LEU A 220 -4.93 5.99 -2.61
CA LEU A 220 -3.60 5.37 -2.47
C LEU A 220 -2.45 6.37 -2.53
N ARG A 221 -2.63 7.54 -3.16
CA ARG A 221 -1.65 8.63 -3.15
C ARG A 221 -1.63 9.32 -1.78
N LEU A 222 -2.81 9.59 -1.23
CA LEU A 222 -2.99 10.28 0.04
C LEU A 222 -2.74 9.39 1.25
N TYR A 223 -3.09 8.10 1.17
CA TYR A 223 -3.07 7.13 2.25
C TYR A 223 -2.59 5.73 1.79
N PRO A 224 -1.35 5.58 1.27
CA PRO A 224 -0.83 4.26 0.93
C PRO A 224 -0.71 3.35 2.19
N PRO A 225 -1.23 2.10 2.14
CA PRO A 225 -1.17 1.19 3.29
C PRO A 225 0.25 0.85 3.75
N VAL A 226 1.16 0.72 2.80
CA VAL A 226 2.59 0.59 3.06
C VAL A 226 3.17 1.99 2.92
N PHE A 227 3.67 2.61 3.98
CA PHE A 227 4.15 4.00 3.95
C PHE A 227 5.67 4.14 3.81
N HIS A 228 6.42 3.04 4.02
CA HIS A 228 7.87 2.99 3.83
C HIS A 228 8.35 1.61 3.39
N LEU A 229 9.55 1.56 2.80
CA LEU A 229 10.26 0.32 2.49
C LEU A 229 11.69 0.41 3.03
N THR A 230 12.16 -0.64 3.69
CA THR A 230 13.53 -0.66 4.23
C THR A 230 14.41 -1.63 3.47
N ARG A 231 15.68 -1.25 3.23
CA ARG A 231 16.72 -2.13 2.67
C ARG A 231 18.00 -2.03 3.48
N GLU A 232 18.74 -3.12 3.61
CA GLU A 232 20.08 -3.13 4.19
C GLU A 232 21.12 -3.18 3.08
N VAL A 233 22.07 -2.25 3.14
CA VAL A 233 23.23 -2.19 2.25
C VAL A 233 24.21 -3.31 2.59
N GLN A 234 24.52 -4.19 1.63
CA GLN A 234 25.35 -5.38 1.86
C GLN A 234 26.85 -5.11 1.70
N LYS A 235 27.23 -4.10 0.92
CA LYS A 235 28.61 -3.66 0.68
C LYS A 235 28.62 -2.14 0.53
N GLU A 236 29.76 -1.51 0.77
CA GLU A 236 29.88 -0.07 0.54
C GLU A 236 29.49 0.28 -0.89
N VAL A 237 28.62 1.30 -1.04
CA VAL A 237 28.13 1.76 -2.34
C VAL A 237 27.98 3.25 -2.40
N ARG A 238 28.12 3.78 -3.62
CA ARG A 238 27.80 5.17 -3.92
C ARG A 238 26.33 5.27 -4.33
N LEU A 239 25.54 6.03 -3.58
CA LEU A 239 24.16 6.38 -3.89
C LEU A 239 24.11 7.89 -4.19
N GLY A 240 23.99 8.24 -5.47
CA GLY A 240 24.16 9.63 -5.92
C GLY A 240 25.55 10.19 -5.52
N LYS A 241 25.55 11.17 -4.61
CA LYS A 241 26.78 11.80 -4.10
C LYS A 241 27.28 11.20 -2.78
N LEU A 242 26.52 10.31 -2.17
CA LEU A 242 26.81 9.74 -0.86
C LEU A 242 27.54 8.40 -1.00
N THR A 243 28.54 8.19 -0.15
CA THR A 243 29.12 6.86 0.07
C THR A 243 28.47 6.26 1.29
N ILE A 244 27.77 5.14 1.10
CA ILE A 244 27.01 4.45 2.14
C ILE A 244 27.77 3.19 2.56
N PRO A 245 28.18 3.07 3.83
CA PRO A 245 28.83 1.88 4.35
C PRO A 245 27.92 0.65 4.31
N ALA A 246 28.54 -0.54 4.27
CA ALA A 246 27.84 -1.80 4.50
C ALA A 246 27.11 -1.79 5.85
N LYS A 247 26.00 -2.52 5.94
CA LYS A 247 25.10 -2.62 7.10
C LYS A 247 24.31 -1.35 7.45
N THR A 248 24.41 -0.29 6.64
CA THR A 248 23.49 0.84 6.73
C THR A 248 22.11 0.44 6.23
N GLU A 249 21.06 0.87 6.93
CA GLU A 249 19.69 0.67 6.50
C GLU A 249 19.22 1.87 5.67
N THR A 250 18.72 1.68 4.45
CA THR A 250 18.03 2.75 3.71
C THR A 250 16.54 2.67 4.01
N TYR A 251 15.98 3.76 4.52
CA TYR A 251 14.58 3.93 4.82
C TYR A 251 13.90 4.74 3.72
N ILE A 252 13.24 4.06 2.79
CA ILE A 252 12.56 4.69 1.65
C ILE A 252 11.18 5.16 2.11
N GLN A 253 11.06 6.46 2.36
CA GLN A 253 9.79 7.07 2.77
C GLN A 253 9.04 7.54 1.53
N HIS A 254 8.41 6.60 0.83
CA HIS A 254 7.78 6.91 -0.45
C HIS A 254 6.50 7.74 -0.32
N TRP A 255 5.87 7.75 0.86
CA TRP A 255 4.78 8.66 1.21
C TRP A 255 5.11 10.13 0.93
N HIS A 256 6.37 10.53 1.13
CA HIS A 256 6.77 11.92 0.86
C HIS A 256 6.65 12.27 -0.63
N PHE A 257 6.90 11.33 -1.54
CA PHE A 257 6.69 11.54 -2.98
C PHE A 257 5.24 11.78 -3.33
N THR A 258 4.35 10.96 -2.76
CA THR A 258 2.94 10.97 -3.14
C THR A 258 2.26 12.26 -2.70
N LEU A 259 2.69 12.87 -1.58
CA LEU A 259 2.17 14.16 -1.10
C LEU A 259 2.89 15.40 -1.64
N THR A 260 4.12 15.27 -2.17
CA THR A 260 4.88 16.44 -2.63
C THR A 260 4.40 16.93 -4.00
N ILE A 261 3.87 18.15 -4.04
CA ILE A 261 3.32 18.81 -5.24
C ILE A 261 4.33 18.83 -6.42
N LYS A 262 5.64 18.87 -6.13
CA LYS A 262 6.74 18.83 -7.11
C LYS A 262 6.67 17.62 -8.06
N TYR A 263 6.18 16.47 -7.58
CA TYR A 263 6.05 15.24 -8.37
C TYR A 263 4.60 14.92 -8.77
N GLY A 264 3.62 15.65 -8.22
CA GLY A 264 2.20 15.59 -8.58
C GLY A 264 1.82 16.29 -9.89
N GLY A 265 2.81 16.90 -10.59
CA GLY A 265 2.64 17.62 -11.86
C GLY A 265 1.96 16.84 -12.99
N MET A 266 1.93 15.51 -12.92
CA MET A 266 1.30 14.67 -13.94
C MET A 266 -0.15 14.28 -13.61
N MET A 267 -0.69 14.67 -12.44
CA MET A 267 -2.07 14.39 -12.02
C MET A 267 -2.78 15.62 -11.41
N LEU A 268 -2.29 16.82 -11.73
CA LEU A 268 -2.87 18.11 -11.32
C LEU A 268 -4.20 18.46 -12.03
N CYS A 269 -4.80 17.53 -12.78
CA CYS A 269 -6.11 17.71 -13.41
C CYS A 269 -7.29 17.71 -12.44
N ILE A 270 -7.09 17.32 -11.17
CA ILE A 270 -8.19 17.17 -10.21
C ILE A 270 -8.44 18.46 -9.40
N SER A 271 -7.45 19.35 -9.24
CA SER A 271 -7.64 20.62 -8.50
C SER A 271 -8.07 21.81 -9.39
N ASN A 272 -7.75 21.80 -10.69
CA ASN A 272 -7.96 22.97 -11.56
C ASN A 272 -9.35 23.10 -12.20
N GLN A 273 -10.29 22.18 -11.96
CA GLN A 273 -11.65 22.31 -12.53
C GLN A 273 -12.56 23.28 -11.77
N LYS A 274 -12.16 23.80 -10.60
CA LYS A 274 -12.93 24.85 -9.89
C LYS A 274 -12.65 26.27 -10.41
N ASP A 275 -11.53 26.49 -11.11
CA ASP A 275 -11.12 27.82 -11.58
C ASP A 275 -11.55 28.13 -13.03
N LEU A 276 -12.12 27.16 -13.76
CA LEU A 276 -12.63 27.35 -15.13
C LEU A 276 -14.12 27.75 -15.22
N LYS A 277 -14.77 28.08 -14.10
CA LYS A 277 -16.15 28.62 -14.06
C LYS A 277 -16.26 30.06 -13.55
N LYS A 278 -15.15 30.80 -13.53
CA LYS A 278 -15.14 32.26 -13.37
C LYS A 278 -14.34 32.88 -14.51
N GLY A 279 -15.03 33.07 -15.62
CA GLY A 279 -14.54 33.72 -16.84
C GLY A 279 -15.67 33.73 -17.85
#